data_AF-A0A9W8VJ29-F1
#
_entry.id   AF-A0A9W8VJ29-F1
#
_cell.length_a   1.000
_cell.length_b   1.000
_cell.length_c   1.000
_cell.angle_alpha   90.00
_cell.angle_beta   90.00
_cell.angle_gamma   90.00
#
_symmetry.space_group_name_H-M   'P 1'
#
loop_
_entity.id
_entity.type
_entity.pdbx_description
1 polymer ?
#
loop_
_entity_poly.entity_id
_entity_poly.type
_entity_poly.pdbx_seq_one_letter_code
_entity_poly.pdbx_strand_id
1 'polypeptide(L)'
;MATQLSQGTPSSIAQALQQARRRSAYYSFGDNGLTATVGSNGYLLQMSRYFPDAEYKTGFCVDTPSTYEPYLVAVRASQIYSRGTDPDNVEAIEPIWAWLHEFNDFQPPDFIHDRWPRFTMVGKNTIEGLTITAEYLVRDGTIFQNWEFDLNGGTLIRDLPEIVARGNVLIRDLDFVNESNRFNGEQEGDKSYKTEFSNQGGFLMRSHRVEQDSEDTSAIALFISVFSDNQILSFEANNDGDFHLRWTNELSEAFKKEGKLTITIAYTLQLVSSQSLPDTAPCSLVQFQSAMKHLQSRPAHGNGLTDNPDMDFILRRNLEHILSVCSIPVTLPDEQGMRAIALTCGDLDGHRVATAASL
;
A
#
# COMPACT_ATOMS: atom_id res chain seq x y z
N MET A 1 18.86 53.50 -25.93
CA MET A 1 18.92 52.04 -26.18
C MET A 1 18.33 51.35 -24.97
N ALA A 2 17.05 51.00 -25.05
CA ALA A 2 16.34 50.24 -24.03
C ALA A 2 16.47 48.76 -24.37
N THR A 3 17.14 48.00 -23.51
CA THR A 3 17.29 46.56 -23.67
C THR A 3 16.06 45.88 -23.09
N GLN A 4 15.30 45.22 -23.96
CA GLN A 4 14.12 44.44 -23.60
C GLN A 4 14.48 43.34 -22.60
N LEU A 5 13.77 43.34 -21.47
CA LEU A 5 13.56 42.17 -20.64
C LEU A 5 12.77 41.17 -21.49
N SER A 6 13.45 40.14 -22.00
CA SER A 6 12.78 39.04 -22.70
C SER A 6 11.90 38.30 -21.68
N GLN A 7 10.59 38.34 -21.94
CA GLN A 7 9.60 37.51 -21.26
C GLN A 7 9.96 36.03 -21.45
N GLY A 8 10.10 35.31 -20.33
CA GLY A 8 10.20 33.85 -20.36
C GLY A 8 8.92 33.27 -20.94
N THR A 9 9.04 32.46 -21.98
CA THR A 9 7.90 31.80 -22.63
C THR A 9 7.24 30.80 -21.65
N PRO A 10 5.89 30.74 -21.59
CA PRO A 10 5.13 29.76 -20.79
C PRO A 10 5.42 28.29 -21.12
N SER A 11 6.20 28.01 -22.17
CA SER A 11 6.49 26.66 -22.67
C SER A 11 7.45 25.85 -21.79
N SER A 12 8.20 26.45 -20.86
CA SER A 12 9.22 25.72 -20.06
C SER A 12 8.66 25.01 -18.83
N ILE A 13 7.66 25.58 -18.15
CA ILE A 13 7.08 24.97 -16.94
C ILE A 13 6.22 23.78 -17.32
N ALA A 14 5.29 23.92 -18.26
CA ALA A 14 4.42 22.82 -18.69
C ALA A 14 5.23 21.61 -19.23
N GLN A 15 6.31 21.87 -19.98
CA GLN A 15 7.22 20.82 -20.45
C GLN A 15 8.01 20.16 -19.32
N ALA A 16 8.55 20.95 -18.38
CA ALA A 16 9.23 20.42 -17.20
C ALA A 16 8.29 19.56 -16.34
N LEU A 17 7.02 19.98 -16.19
CA LEU A 17 5.99 19.24 -15.47
C LEU A 17 5.61 17.94 -16.18
N GLN A 18 5.46 17.97 -17.50
CA GLN A 18 5.20 16.76 -18.28
C GLN A 18 6.38 15.78 -18.22
N GLN A 19 7.62 16.29 -18.24
CA GLN A 19 8.82 15.46 -18.11
C GLN A 19 8.97 14.90 -16.69
N ALA A 20 8.62 15.68 -15.66
CA ALA A 20 8.62 15.22 -14.27
C ALA A 20 7.58 14.11 -14.04
N ARG A 21 6.37 14.25 -14.61
CA ARG A 21 5.33 13.21 -14.57
C ARG A 21 5.78 11.89 -15.22
N ARG A 22 6.66 11.94 -16.21
CA ARG A 22 7.16 10.75 -16.93
C ARG A 22 8.36 10.05 -16.29
N ARG A 23 8.89 10.55 -15.17
CA ARG A 23 10.00 9.88 -14.48
C ARG A 23 9.47 8.70 -13.68
N SER A 24 10.13 7.56 -13.77
CA SER A 24 9.92 6.46 -12.84
C SER A 24 10.18 6.96 -11.43
N ALA A 25 9.14 6.95 -10.62
CA ALA A 25 9.14 7.41 -9.24
C ALA A 25 8.29 6.46 -8.41
N TYR A 26 8.59 6.41 -7.12
CA TYR A 26 7.70 5.80 -6.14
C TYR A 26 6.63 6.81 -5.71
N TYR A 27 5.57 6.30 -5.07
CA TYR A 27 4.49 7.14 -4.57
C TYR A 27 4.10 6.71 -3.17
N SER A 28 4.10 7.68 -2.24
CA SER A 28 3.65 7.46 -0.87
C SER A 28 2.33 8.17 -0.60
N PHE A 29 1.49 7.49 0.16
CA PHE A 29 0.15 7.91 0.55
C PHE A 29 -0.20 7.28 1.90
N GLY A 30 -1.19 7.82 2.59
CA GLY A 30 -1.53 7.34 3.92
C GLY A 30 -2.83 7.91 4.44
N ASP A 31 -3.15 7.60 5.68
CA ASP A 31 -4.17 8.25 6.49
C ASP A 31 -3.94 7.92 7.98
N ASN A 32 -4.06 8.92 8.86
CA ASN A 32 -4.08 8.72 10.31
C ASN A 32 -2.93 7.85 10.86
N GLY A 33 -1.71 8.05 10.35
CA GLY A 33 -0.51 7.33 10.81
C GLY A 33 -0.31 5.93 10.21
N LEU A 34 -1.19 5.49 9.31
CA LEU A 34 -0.96 4.38 8.39
C LEU A 34 -0.48 4.93 7.05
N THR A 35 0.66 4.46 6.56
CA THR A 35 1.20 4.86 5.26
C THR A 35 1.57 3.65 4.41
N ALA A 36 1.65 3.89 3.11
CA ALA A 36 2.02 2.93 2.11
C ALA A 36 2.91 3.59 1.07
N THR A 37 3.80 2.78 0.50
CA THR A 37 4.69 3.17 -0.59
C THR A 37 4.51 2.18 -1.71
N VAL A 38 4.23 2.69 -2.91
CA VAL A 38 4.16 1.91 -4.14
C VAL A 38 5.27 2.31 -5.10
N GLY A 39 5.78 1.35 -5.88
CA GLY A 39 6.78 1.59 -6.92
C GLY A 39 6.22 2.30 -8.15
N SER A 40 7.09 2.59 -9.11
CA SER A 40 6.71 3.16 -10.40
C SER A 40 5.82 2.26 -11.24
N ASN A 41 5.86 0.96 -10.97
CA ASN A 41 4.98 -0.05 -11.55
C ASN A 41 3.68 -0.25 -10.77
N GLY A 42 3.47 0.54 -9.71
CA GLY A 42 2.29 0.44 -8.88
C GLY A 42 2.28 -0.72 -7.91
N TYR A 43 3.36 -1.50 -7.75
CA TYR A 43 3.40 -2.55 -6.72
C TYR A 43 3.61 -1.99 -5.31
N LEU A 44 2.89 -2.52 -4.33
CA LEU A 44 2.99 -2.16 -2.92
C LEU A 44 4.31 -2.67 -2.32
N LEU A 45 5.27 -1.77 -2.12
CA LEU A 45 6.60 -2.10 -1.63
C LEU A 45 6.64 -2.24 -0.11
N GLN A 46 5.90 -1.38 0.58
CA GLN A 46 5.91 -1.29 2.04
C GLN A 46 4.61 -0.66 2.53
N MET A 47 4.19 -1.07 3.73
CA MET A 47 3.25 -0.31 4.56
C MET A 47 3.83 -0.08 5.95
N SER A 48 3.49 1.04 6.58
CA SER A 48 3.93 1.35 7.95
C SER A 48 2.80 1.92 8.79
N ARG A 49 2.83 1.66 10.10
CA ARG A 49 1.83 2.17 11.04
C ARG A 49 2.46 2.57 12.35
N TYR A 50 2.09 3.75 12.84
CA TYR A 50 2.29 4.14 14.24
C TYR A 50 1.04 3.79 15.07
N PHE A 51 1.25 3.27 16.28
CA PHE A 51 0.17 2.91 17.21
C PHE A 51 0.17 3.87 18.41
N PRO A 52 -0.64 4.95 18.39
CA PRO A 52 -0.59 5.99 19.42
C PRO A 52 -1.12 5.56 20.80
N ASP A 53 -1.81 4.43 20.87
CA ASP A 53 -2.35 3.80 22.06
C ASP A 53 -1.45 2.70 22.64
N ALA A 54 -0.38 2.34 21.93
CA ALA A 54 0.52 1.29 22.36
C ALA A 54 1.68 1.84 23.20
N GLU A 55 2.25 1.00 24.05
CA GLU A 55 3.45 1.32 24.84
C GLU A 55 4.73 1.48 23.97
N TYR A 56 4.62 1.22 22.67
CA TYR A 56 5.73 1.29 21.72
C TYR A 56 6.07 2.74 21.37
N LYS A 57 7.37 3.05 21.42
CA LYS A 57 7.89 4.40 21.10
C LYS A 57 8.10 4.62 19.61
N THR A 58 8.07 3.54 18.83
CA THR A 58 8.37 3.45 17.40
C THR A 58 7.15 2.96 16.63
N GLY A 59 7.16 3.13 15.31
CA GLY A 59 6.17 2.51 14.42
C GLY A 59 6.61 1.12 13.96
N PHE A 60 5.72 0.41 13.28
CA PHE A 60 6.03 -0.87 12.64
C PHE A 60 5.83 -0.78 11.14
N CYS A 61 6.58 -1.56 10.36
CA CYS A 61 6.36 -1.71 8.94
C CYS A 61 6.25 -3.17 8.51
N VAL A 62 5.67 -3.38 7.33
CA VAL A 62 5.71 -4.65 6.61
C VAL A 62 6.56 -4.46 5.37
N ASP A 63 7.57 -5.31 5.19
CA ASP A 63 8.44 -5.32 4.02
C ASP A 63 8.86 -6.75 3.63
N THR A 64 9.75 -6.87 2.64
CA THR A 64 10.25 -8.15 2.15
C THR A 64 11.54 -8.56 2.86
N PRO A 65 11.87 -9.87 2.95
CA PRO A 65 13.07 -10.38 3.62
C PRO A 65 14.40 -9.78 3.16
N SER A 66 14.47 -9.41 1.89
CA SER A 66 15.66 -8.82 1.30
C SER A 66 15.86 -7.35 1.68
N THR A 67 14.86 -6.70 2.29
CA THR A 67 14.94 -5.30 2.73
C THR A 67 15.86 -5.21 3.95
N TYR A 68 16.86 -4.34 3.93
CA TYR A 68 17.78 -4.16 5.06
C TYR A 68 17.06 -3.79 6.35
N GLU A 69 17.61 -4.08 7.53
CA GLU A 69 17.00 -3.69 8.80
C GLU A 69 16.92 -2.15 8.99
N PRO A 70 15.94 -1.65 9.76
CA PRO A 70 15.73 -0.22 10.00
C PRO A 70 16.96 0.56 10.49
N TYR A 71 17.83 -0.01 11.33
CA TYR A 71 19.03 0.70 11.79
C TYR A 71 20.03 1.04 10.65
N LEU A 72 19.95 0.35 9.49
CA LEU A 72 20.76 0.60 8.29
C LEU A 72 20.17 1.71 7.41
N VAL A 73 19.75 2.81 8.04
CA VAL A 73 18.92 3.90 7.48
C VAL A 73 19.27 4.27 6.03
N ALA A 74 20.53 4.61 5.76
CA ALA A 74 20.94 5.10 4.43
C ALA A 74 20.90 4.01 3.36
N VAL A 75 21.32 2.79 3.71
CA VAL A 75 21.36 1.66 2.79
C VAL A 75 19.94 1.16 2.50
N ARG A 76 19.11 1.07 3.54
CA ARG A 76 17.70 0.70 3.44
C ARG A 76 16.92 1.69 2.58
N ALA A 77 17.03 2.99 2.84
CA ALA A 77 16.38 4.02 2.02
C ALA A 77 16.84 3.95 0.55
N SER A 78 18.14 3.76 0.29
CA SER A 78 18.65 3.62 -1.08
C SER A 78 18.10 2.37 -1.77
N GLN A 79 17.94 1.26 -1.04
CA GLN A 79 17.39 0.02 -1.58
C GLN A 79 15.91 0.17 -1.95
N ILE A 80 15.10 0.73 -1.04
CA ILE A 80 13.68 0.98 -1.29
C ILE A 80 13.51 1.98 -2.45
N TYR A 81 14.34 3.03 -2.52
CA TYR A 81 14.35 3.98 -3.63
C TYR A 81 14.65 3.29 -4.96
N SER A 82 15.70 2.47 -5.00
CA SER A 82 16.10 1.75 -6.22
C SER A 82 14.95 0.86 -6.69
N ARG A 83 14.34 0.10 -5.78
CA ARG A 83 13.17 -0.74 -6.02
C ARG A 83 11.95 0.02 -6.52
N GLY A 84 11.67 1.19 -5.95
CA GLY A 84 10.48 1.96 -6.31
C GLY A 84 10.64 2.78 -7.59
N THR A 85 11.86 2.94 -8.09
CA THR A 85 12.14 3.63 -9.36
C THR A 85 12.46 2.69 -10.50
N ASP A 86 12.67 1.40 -10.21
CA ASP A 86 12.87 0.36 -11.21
C ASP A 86 11.51 -0.19 -11.67
N PRO A 87 11.09 0.06 -12.93
CA PRO A 87 9.83 -0.42 -13.45
C PRO A 87 9.76 -1.95 -13.57
N ASP A 88 10.92 -2.63 -13.65
CA ASP A 88 11.00 -4.08 -13.82
C ASP A 88 11.08 -4.82 -12.47
N ASN A 89 11.15 -4.08 -11.35
CA ASN A 89 11.24 -4.68 -10.04
C ASN A 89 9.89 -5.26 -9.59
N VAL A 90 9.83 -6.59 -9.43
CA VAL A 90 8.64 -7.33 -9.00
C VAL A 90 8.62 -7.65 -7.49
N GLU A 91 9.58 -7.13 -6.73
CA GLU A 91 9.66 -7.36 -5.30
C GLU A 91 8.75 -6.40 -4.53
N ALA A 92 7.72 -6.97 -3.90
CA ALA A 92 6.63 -6.27 -3.23
C ALA A 92 6.02 -7.14 -2.12
N ILE A 93 5.24 -6.52 -1.22
CA ILE A 93 4.51 -7.21 -0.14
C ILE A 93 3.13 -7.71 -0.57
N GLU A 94 2.65 -7.27 -1.73
CA GLU A 94 1.37 -7.74 -2.29
C GLU A 94 1.47 -9.15 -2.88
N PRO A 95 0.32 -9.84 -3.05
CA PRO A 95 0.28 -11.12 -3.74
C PRO A 95 0.82 -11.05 -5.17
N ILE A 96 1.46 -12.13 -5.62
CA ILE A 96 1.94 -12.30 -6.98
C ILE A 96 0.75 -12.64 -7.87
N TRP A 97 0.67 -12.00 -9.04
CA TRP A 97 -0.37 -12.24 -10.03
C TRP A 97 0.24 -12.89 -11.28
N ALA A 98 -0.31 -14.03 -11.69
CA ALA A 98 0.17 -14.73 -12.87
C ALA A 98 0.08 -13.88 -14.16
N TRP A 99 -0.80 -12.89 -14.26
CA TRP A 99 -0.94 -12.09 -15.49
C TRP A 99 -0.06 -10.85 -15.56
N LEU A 100 0.33 -10.27 -14.43
CA LEU A 100 0.85 -8.90 -14.43
C LEU A 100 2.20 -8.75 -15.16
N HIS A 101 2.98 -9.83 -15.29
CA HIS A 101 4.24 -9.81 -16.04
C HIS A 101 4.08 -9.53 -17.55
N GLU A 102 2.87 -9.71 -18.10
CA GLU A 102 2.55 -9.41 -19.50
C GLU A 102 2.21 -7.92 -19.74
N PHE A 103 2.06 -7.15 -18.65
CA PHE A 103 1.66 -5.74 -18.66
C PHE A 103 2.85 -4.83 -18.33
N ASN A 104 3.65 -4.50 -19.36
CA ASN A 104 4.87 -3.70 -19.19
C ASN A 104 4.78 -2.30 -19.82
N ASP A 105 3.57 -1.74 -20.01
CA ASP A 105 3.40 -0.32 -20.37
C ASP A 105 2.89 0.50 -19.19
N PHE A 106 3.82 0.96 -18.35
CA PHE A 106 3.48 1.82 -17.24
C PHE A 106 3.30 3.26 -17.70
N GLN A 107 2.09 3.75 -17.52
CA GLN A 107 1.80 5.18 -17.62
C GLN A 107 2.04 5.84 -16.25
N PRO A 108 2.42 7.13 -16.22
CA PRO A 108 2.40 7.92 -14.99
C PRO A 108 1.06 7.77 -14.27
N PRO A 109 1.03 7.60 -12.94
CA PRO A 109 -0.22 7.43 -12.24
C PRO A 109 -1.02 8.73 -12.22
N ASP A 110 -2.34 8.56 -12.28
CA ASP A 110 -3.29 9.58 -11.89
C ASP A 110 -3.48 9.58 -10.36
N PHE A 111 -4.07 10.66 -9.83
CA PHE A 111 -4.37 10.75 -8.40
C PHE A 111 -5.86 11.01 -8.17
N ILE A 112 -6.54 10.01 -7.62
CA ILE A 112 -7.93 10.13 -7.19
C ILE A 112 -7.96 10.99 -5.93
N HIS A 113 -8.84 11.99 -5.92
CA HIS A 113 -8.95 12.98 -4.82
C HIS A 113 -7.62 13.70 -4.51
N ASP A 114 -6.75 13.89 -5.52
CA ASP A 114 -5.41 14.46 -5.37
C ASP A 114 -4.50 13.71 -4.37
N ARG A 115 -4.88 12.50 -3.96
CA ARG A 115 -4.27 11.76 -2.84
C ARG A 115 -3.89 10.34 -3.19
N TRP A 116 -4.80 9.61 -3.83
CA TRP A 116 -4.67 8.17 -4.00
C TRP A 116 -4.15 7.81 -5.39
N PRO A 117 -3.01 7.11 -5.52
CA PRO A 117 -2.48 6.77 -6.82
C PRO A 117 -3.37 5.76 -7.55
N ARG A 118 -3.58 6.00 -8.84
CA ARG A 118 -4.23 5.11 -9.80
C ARG A 118 -3.25 4.85 -10.93
N PHE A 119 -2.93 3.58 -11.16
CA PHE A 119 -2.09 3.12 -12.25
C PHE A 119 -2.97 2.52 -13.32
N THR A 120 -2.67 2.82 -14.58
CA THR A 120 -3.29 2.18 -15.74
C THR A 120 -2.20 1.52 -16.56
N MET A 121 -2.39 0.23 -16.81
CA MET A 121 -1.48 -0.64 -17.53
C MET A 121 -2.19 -1.20 -18.75
N VAL A 122 -1.54 -1.14 -19.90
CA VAL A 122 -2.08 -1.67 -21.16
C VAL A 122 -1.28 -2.89 -21.58
N GLY A 123 -1.97 -3.97 -21.89
CA GLY A 123 -1.34 -5.22 -22.33
C GLY A 123 -0.56 -5.04 -23.64
N LYS A 124 0.59 -5.71 -23.74
CA LYS A 124 1.40 -5.79 -24.98
C LYS A 124 1.25 -7.16 -25.63
N ASN A 125 1.69 -7.29 -26.88
CA ASN A 125 1.82 -8.57 -27.58
C ASN A 125 0.53 -9.41 -27.62
N THR A 126 0.52 -10.57 -26.95
CA THR A 126 -0.55 -11.57 -26.92
C THR A 126 -1.81 -11.09 -26.19
N ILE A 127 -1.71 -9.99 -25.44
CA ILE A 127 -2.81 -9.42 -24.67
C ILE A 127 -3.09 -7.95 -25.05
N GLU A 128 -2.80 -7.58 -26.30
CA GLU A 128 -3.07 -6.25 -26.84
C GLU A 128 -4.57 -5.88 -26.72
N GLY A 129 -4.85 -4.70 -26.17
CA GLY A 129 -6.21 -4.20 -25.94
C GLY A 129 -6.81 -4.50 -24.56
N LEU A 130 -6.14 -5.29 -23.73
CA LEU A 130 -6.50 -5.47 -22.32
C LEU A 130 -6.02 -4.27 -21.52
N THR A 131 -6.89 -3.73 -20.66
CA THR A 131 -6.55 -2.64 -19.74
C THR A 131 -6.71 -3.13 -18.31
N ILE A 132 -5.66 -2.90 -17.52
CA ILE A 132 -5.68 -3.10 -16.07
C ILE A 132 -5.58 -1.75 -15.40
N THR A 133 -6.40 -1.55 -14.38
CA THR A 133 -6.28 -0.42 -13.47
C THR A 133 -6.00 -0.91 -12.06
N ALA A 134 -5.01 -0.33 -11.40
CA ALA A 134 -4.72 -0.55 -9.99
C ALA A 134 -4.93 0.76 -9.23
N GLU A 135 -5.81 0.76 -8.25
CA GLU A 135 -6.17 1.95 -7.48
C GLU A 135 -5.93 1.71 -6.00
N TYR A 136 -5.36 2.70 -5.33
CA TYR A 136 -5.14 2.62 -3.91
C TYR A 136 -6.13 3.49 -3.13
N LEU A 137 -6.34 3.16 -1.86
CA LEU A 137 -7.07 3.98 -0.89
C LEU A 137 -6.62 3.59 0.51
N VAL A 138 -6.40 4.56 1.39
CA VAL A 138 -6.26 4.28 2.83
C VAL A 138 -7.48 4.80 3.55
N ARG A 139 -8.12 3.92 4.32
CA ARG A 139 -9.32 4.27 5.09
C ARG A 139 -9.48 3.34 6.28
N ASP A 140 -9.88 3.92 7.42
CA ASP A 140 -10.26 3.17 8.63
C ASP A 140 -9.17 2.18 9.10
N GLY A 141 -7.89 2.54 8.91
CA GLY A 141 -6.74 1.71 9.30
C GLY A 141 -6.42 0.55 8.34
N THR A 142 -6.95 0.59 7.12
CA THR A 142 -6.75 -0.41 6.07
C THR A 142 -6.28 0.25 4.77
N ILE A 143 -5.32 -0.37 4.08
CA ILE A 143 -4.97 -0.06 2.69
C ILE A 143 -5.82 -0.96 1.80
N PHE A 144 -6.56 -0.35 0.88
CA PHE A 144 -7.27 -1.05 -0.19
C PHE A 144 -6.50 -0.88 -1.49
N GLN A 145 -6.33 -1.98 -2.19
CA GLN A 145 -5.77 -2.07 -3.52
C GLN A 145 -6.83 -2.67 -4.44
N ASN A 146 -7.52 -1.84 -5.20
CA ASN A 146 -8.56 -2.24 -6.13
C ASN A 146 -7.96 -2.48 -7.53
N TRP A 147 -8.14 -3.69 -8.05
CA TRP A 147 -7.74 -4.05 -9.39
C TRP A 147 -8.98 -4.24 -10.26
N GLU A 148 -8.97 -3.57 -11.40
CA GLU A 148 -10.00 -3.72 -12.44
C GLU A 148 -9.34 -4.23 -13.72
N PHE A 149 -9.83 -5.38 -14.18
CA PHE A 149 -9.43 -6.01 -15.43
C PHE A 149 -10.60 -5.88 -16.41
N ASP A 150 -10.39 -5.12 -17.48
CA ASP A 150 -11.33 -5.07 -18.60
C ASP A 150 -10.71 -5.74 -19.81
N LEU A 151 -11.20 -6.94 -20.13
CA LEU A 151 -10.61 -7.74 -21.20
C LEU A 151 -11.22 -7.46 -22.57
N ASN A 152 -12.20 -6.55 -22.71
CA ASN A 152 -12.78 -6.09 -23.98
C ASN A 152 -13.03 -7.20 -25.04
N GLY A 153 -13.38 -8.42 -24.60
CA GLY A 153 -13.61 -9.55 -25.50
C GLY A 153 -12.37 -10.18 -26.14
N GLY A 154 -11.16 -9.86 -25.67
CA GLY A 154 -9.92 -10.52 -26.06
C GLY A 154 -9.99 -12.03 -25.79
N THR A 155 -9.88 -12.85 -26.84
CA THR A 155 -10.26 -14.27 -26.84
C THR A 155 -9.31 -15.22 -26.13
N LEU A 156 -8.20 -14.72 -25.56
CA LEU A 156 -7.07 -15.54 -25.12
C LEU A 156 -7.09 -15.90 -23.63
N ILE A 157 -7.66 -15.07 -22.75
CA ILE A 157 -7.75 -15.36 -21.31
C ILE A 157 -9.17 -15.80 -20.96
N ARG A 158 -9.32 -17.06 -20.55
CA ARG A 158 -10.63 -17.66 -20.23
C ARG A 158 -10.75 -18.13 -18.79
N ASP A 159 -9.63 -18.32 -18.12
CA ASP A 159 -9.57 -18.70 -16.72
C ASP A 159 -9.14 -17.50 -15.90
N LEU A 160 -9.41 -17.50 -14.60
CA LEU A 160 -8.97 -16.45 -13.66
C LEU A 160 -7.47 -16.58 -13.36
N PRO A 161 -6.77 -15.50 -12.93
CA PRO A 161 -5.34 -15.58 -12.67
C PRO A 161 -5.09 -16.37 -11.39
N GLU A 162 -3.97 -17.08 -11.35
CA GLU A 162 -3.42 -17.51 -10.08
C GLU A 162 -2.93 -16.29 -9.29
N ILE A 163 -3.31 -16.21 -8.01
CA ILE A 163 -2.90 -15.16 -7.08
C ILE A 163 -2.28 -15.82 -5.86
N VAL A 164 -1.03 -15.49 -5.58
CA VAL A 164 -0.23 -16.14 -4.53
C VAL A 164 0.24 -15.10 -3.51
N ALA A 165 -0.28 -15.18 -2.29
CA ALA A 165 0.22 -14.40 -1.16
C ALA A 165 1.41 -15.11 -0.52
N ARG A 166 2.55 -14.41 -0.43
CA ARG A 166 3.77 -14.96 0.17
C ARG A 166 3.64 -15.04 1.69
N GLY A 167 3.98 -16.19 2.26
CA GLY A 167 3.98 -16.40 3.71
C GLY A 167 5.14 -15.74 4.45
N ASN A 168 6.09 -15.16 3.73
CA ASN A 168 7.41 -14.78 4.23
C ASN A 168 7.65 -13.27 4.34
N VAL A 169 6.62 -12.43 4.22
CA VAL A 169 6.76 -11.00 4.53
C VAL A 169 7.18 -10.81 5.99
N LEU A 170 7.98 -9.78 6.23
CA LEU A 170 8.50 -9.45 7.55
C LEU A 170 7.76 -8.27 8.15
N ILE A 171 7.58 -8.29 9.46
CA ILE A 171 7.05 -7.19 10.25
C ILE A 171 8.20 -6.66 11.08
N ARG A 172 8.61 -5.41 10.87
CA ARG A 172 9.79 -4.81 11.52
C ARG A 172 9.40 -3.61 12.37
N ASP A 173 10.09 -3.47 13.49
CA ASP A 173 10.06 -2.30 14.36
C ASP A 173 10.95 -1.20 13.74
N LEU A 174 10.38 -0.02 13.48
CA LEU A 174 11.08 1.13 12.90
C LEU A 174 11.96 1.85 13.94
N ASP A 175 12.72 1.08 14.72
CA ASP A 175 13.84 1.58 15.52
C ASP A 175 15.08 1.73 14.64
N PHE A 176 15.36 2.96 14.26
CA PHE A 176 16.49 3.34 13.40
C PHE A 176 17.83 3.46 14.15
N VAL A 177 17.86 3.22 15.47
CA VAL A 177 19.04 3.45 16.32
C VAL A 177 19.60 2.15 16.87
N ASN A 178 18.73 1.19 17.19
CA ASN A 178 19.14 -0.05 17.84
C ASN A 178 19.52 -1.16 16.85
N GLU A 179 20.81 -1.29 16.56
CA GLU A 179 21.38 -2.41 15.78
C GLU A 179 21.17 -3.78 16.45
N SER A 180 20.95 -3.82 17.77
CA SER A 180 20.71 -5.06 18.52
C SER A 180 19.22 -5.33 18.75
N ASN A 181 18.32 -4.73 17.95
CA ASN A 181 16.89 -4.96 18.06
C ASN A 181 16.55 -6.41 17.68
N ARG A 182 16.32 -7.25 18.69
CA ARG A 182 16.01 -8.68 18.50
C ARG A 182 14.76 -8.91 17.66
N PHE A 183 13.74 -8.05 17.80
CA PHE A 183 12.55 -8.12 16.97
C PHE A 183 12.92 -8.03 15.49
N ASN A 184 13.83 -7.14 15.11
CA ASN A 184 14.23 -7.00 13.70
C ASN A 184 15.22 -8.07 13.21
N GLY A 185 15.94 -8.73 14.12
CA GLY A 185 16.87 -9.80 13.78
C GLY A 185 16.18 -11.14 13.46
N GLU A 186 14.95 -11.32 13.92
CA GLU A 186 14.14 -12.51 13.64
C GLU A 186 13.69 -12.55 12.17
N GLN A 187 13.85 -13.73 11.57
CA GLN A 187 13.57 -14.04 10.17
C GLN A 187 12.23 -14.75 10.01
N GLU A 188 11.79 -14.88 8.77
CA GLU A 188 10.48 -15.45 8.40
C GLU A 188 10.16 -16.83 9.02
N GLY A 189 11.18 -17.67 9.25
CA GLY A 189 11.06 -19.02 9.81
C GLY A 189 11.19 -19.11 11.33
N ASP A 190 11.41 -18.00 12.02
CA ASP A 190 11.56 -18.00 13.47
C ASP A 190 10.24 -18.22 14.19
N LYS A 191 10.32 -18.78 15.42
CA LYS A 191 9.14 -19.19 16.21
C LYS A 191 8.24 -18.02 16.65
N SER A 192 8.79 -16.81 16.66
CA SER A 192 8.06 -15.57 16.96
C SER A 192 7.06 -15.22 15.86
N TYR A 193 7.32 -15.70 14.65
CA TYR A 193 6.47 -15.52 13.50
C TYR A 193 5.44 -16.65 13.36
N LYS A 194 4.24 -16.27 12.93
CA LYS A 194 3.16 -17.21 12.66
C LYS A 194 2.38 -16.75 11.44
N THR A 195 2.07 -17.68 10.53
CA THR A 195 1.18 -17.42 9.40
C THR A 195 -0.01 -18.37 9.48
N GLU A 196 -1.20 -17.83 9.45
CA GLU A 196 -2.47 -18.56 9.56
C GLU A 196 -3.50 -17.95 8.62
N PHE A 197 -4.51 -18.71 8.22
CA PHE A 197 -5.61 -18.22 7.41
C PHE A 197 -6.95 -18.71 7.94
N SER A 198 -7.98 -17.88 7.80
CA SER A 198 -9.35 -18.23 8.17
C SER A 198 -10.17 -18.59 6.94
N ASN A 199 -10.60 -19.84 6.84
CA ASN A 199 -11.54 -20.27 5.80
C ASN A 199 -12.90 -19.57 5.92
N GLN A 200 -13.36 -19.33 7.15
CA GLN A 200 -14.65 -18.69 7.42
C GLN A 200 -14.56 -17.17 7.39
N GLY A 201 -13.44 -16.61 7.89
CA GLY A 201 -13.19 -15.19 7.94
C GLY A 201 -12.65 -14.59 6.63
N GLY A 202 -12.14 -15.43 5.72
CA GLY A 202 -11.67 -15.03 4.39
C GLY A 202 -10.44 -14.10 4.41
N PHE A 203 -9.49 -14.39 5.31
CA PHE A 203 -8.26 -13.60 5.44
C PHE A 203 -7.04 -14.48 5.73
N LEU A 204 -5.88 -13.96 5.33
CA LEU A 204 -4.55 -14.43 5.74
C LEU A 204 -4.02 -13.51 6.83
N MET A 205 -3.42 -14.07 7.88
CA MET A 205 -2.78 -13.35 8.97
C MET A 205 -1.31 -13.76 9.04
N ARG A 206 -0.42 -12.77 9.02
CA ARG A 206 0.99 -12.91 9.36
C ARG A 206 1.25 -12.12 10.64
N SER A 207 1.67 -12.78 11.72
CA SER A 207 1.93 -12.13 13.00
C SER A 207 3.38 -12.29 13.44
N HIS A 208 3.91 -11.28 14.09
CA HIS A 208 5.22 -11.26 14.72
C HIS A 208 5.06 -10.91 16.20
N ARG A 209 5.45 -11.84 17.07
CA ARG A 209 5.32 -11.69 18.52
C ARG A 209 6.22 -10.56 19.03
N VAL A 210 5.66 -9.73 19.89
CA VAL A 210 6.44 -8.74 20.63
C VAL A 210 6.80 -9.34 21.98
N GLU A 211 8.09 -9.56 22.24
CA GLU A 211 8.52 -10.08 23.54
C GLU A 211 8.24 -9.04 24.64
N GLN A 212 7.28 -9.35 25.51
CA GLN A 212 7.16 -8.75 26.84
C GLN A 212 7.20 -9.88 27.88
N ASP A 213 7.85 -9.63 29.02
CA ASP A 213 7.96 -10.53 30.19
C ASP A 213 6.60 -10.83 30.89
N SER A 214 5.47 -10.59 30.22
CA SER A 214 4.11 -10.75 30.77
C SER A 214 3.41 -11.98 30.20
N GLU A 215 2.45 -12.52 30.95
CA GLU A 215 1.63 -13.68 30.54
C GLU A 215 0.76 -13.40 29.30
N ASP A 216 0.51 -12.12 28.97
CA ASP A 216 -0.21 -11.69 27.78
C ASP A 216 0.76 -11.40 26.64
N THR A 217 1.01 -12.42 25.83
CA THR A 217 1.85 -12.28 24.64
C THR A 217 1.11 -11.47 23.57
N SER A 218 1.59 -10.26 23.29
CA SER A 218 1.10 -9.41 22.21
C SER A 218 1.86 -9.70 20.91
N ALA A 219 1.24 -9.42 19.77
CA ALA A 219 1.87 -9.54 18.46
C ALA A 219 1.42 -8.39 17.56
N ILE A 220 2.28 -8.00 16.62
CA ILE A 220 1.88 -7.16 15.50
C ILE A 220 1.48 -8.09 14.36
N ALA A 221 0.29 -7.89 13.80
CA ALA A 221 -0.27 -8.75 12.77
C ALA A 221 -0.68 -7.95 11.53
N LEU A 222 -0.22 -8.43 10.38
CA LEU A 222 -0.72 -8.09 9.06
C LEU A 222 -1.87 -9.02 8.71
N PHE A 223 -3.01 -8.44 8.36
CA PHE A 223 -4.16 -9.12 7.81
C PHE A 223 -4.31 -8.78 6.33
N ILE A 224 -4.48 -9.79 5.50
CA ILE A 224 -4.76 -9.66 4.05
C ILE A 224 -6.12 -10.29 3.80
N SER A 225 -7.10 -9.48 3.40
CA SER A 225 -8.44 -9.92 3.00
C SER A 225 -8.66 -9.61 1.53
N VAL A 226 -9.38 -10.47 0.82
CA VAL A 226 -9.61 -10.30 -0.61
C VAL A 226 -11.10 -10.29 -0.90
N PHE A 227 -11.53 -9.32 -1.70
CA PHE A 227 -12.92 -9.10 -2.06
C PHE A 227 -13.10 -9.13 -3.57
N SER A 228 -14.20 -9.69 -4.04
CA SER A 228 -14.64 -9.59 -5.44
C SER A 228 -16.17 -9.65 -5.48
N ASP A 229 -16.81 -8.79 -6.28
CA ASP A 229 -18.28 -8.72 -6.43
C ASP A 229 -19.07 -8.71 -5.11
N ASN A 230 -18.60 -7.94 -4.12
CA ASN A 230 -19.17 -7.88 -2.76
C ASN A 230 -19.14 -9.22 -1.99
N GLN A 231 -18.22 -10.11 -2.32
CA GLN A 231 -17.96 -11.35 -1.59
C GLN A 231 -16.54 -11.35 -1.06
N ILE A 232 -16.33 -12.07 0.05
CA ILE A 232 -15.01 -12.31 0.62
C ILE A 232 -14.50 -13.63 0.02
N LEU A 233 -13.26 -13.61 -0.46
CA LEU A 233 -12.56 -14.79 -0.99
C LEU A 233 -11.69 -15.45 0.07
N SER A 234 -11.45 -16.74 -0.09
CA SER A 234 -10.65 -17.53 0.86
C SER A 234 -9.29 -17.88 0.29
N PHE A 235 -8.32 -18.09 1.17
CA PHE A 235 -7.01 -18.65 0.81
C PHE A 235 -6.96 -20.16 1.03
N GLU A 236 -6.04 -20.83 0.34
CA GLU A 236 -5.63 -22.20 0.62
C GLU A 236 -4.11 -22.29 0.71
N ALA A 237 -3.60 -23.01 1.71
CA ALA A 237 -2.18 -23.23 1.85
C ALA A 237 -1.70 -24.26 0.81
N ASN A 238 -0.54 -23.99 0.21
CA ASN A 238 0.21 -25.00 -0.53
C ASN A 238 1.29 -25.64 0.36
N ASN A 239 2.01 -26.64 -0.19
CA ASN A 239 3.06 -27.33 0.54
C ASN A 239 4.35 -26.50 0.71
N ASP A 240 4.48 -25.40 -0.03
CA ASP A 240 5.69 -24.57 -0.11
C ASP A 240 5.66 -23.38 0.88
N GLY A 241 4.58 -23.25 1.66
CA GLY A 241 4.41 -22.16 2.64
C GLY A 241 3.77 -20.89 2.07
N ASP A 242 3.31 -20.95 0.82
CA ASP A 242 2.56 -19.89 0.14
C ASP A 242 1.05 -20.15 0.20
N PHE A 243 0.28 -19.08 -0.03
CA PHE A 243 -1.17 -19.09 0.10
C PHE A 243 -1.83 -18.67 -1.20
N HIS A 244 -2.59 -19.59 -1.77
CA HIS A 244 -3.27 -19.42 -3.05
C HIS A 244 -4.67 -18.87 -2.82
N LEU A 245 -5.07 -17.87 -3.60
CA LEU A 245 -6.45 -17.41 -3.57
C LEU A 245 -7.36 -18.44 -4.23
N ARG A 246 -8.45 -18.81 -3.56
CA ARG A 246 -9.47 -19.69 -4.10
C ARG A 246 -10.59 -18.89 -4.76
N TRP A 247 -10.72 -19.06 -6.07
CA TRP A 247 -11.86 -18.54 -6.83
C TRP A 247 -13.13 -19.34 -6.57
N THR A 248 -14.27 -18.66 -6.53
CA THR A 248 -15.57 -19.33 -6.49
C THR A 248 -15.97 -19.76 -7.90
N ASN A 249 -16.84 -20.78 -7.99
CA ASN A 249 -17.39 -21.20 -9.27
C ASN A 249 -18.20 -20.08 -9.91
N GLU A 250 -18.95 -19.33 -9.10
CA GLU A 250 -19.78 -18.21 -9.52
C GLU A 250 -18.93 -17.12 -10.20
N LEU A 251 -17.81 -16.72 -9.58
CA LEU A 251 -16.89 -15.74 -10.16
C LEU A 251 -16.21 -16.27 -11.42
N SER A 252 -15.79 -17.54 -11.43
CA SER A 252 -15.17 -18.16 -12.61
C SER A 252 -16.11 -18.14 -13.82
N GLU A 253 -17.39 -18.46 -13.61
CA GLU A 253 -18.38 -18.45 -14.69
C GLU A 253 -18.79 -17.03 -15.10
N ALA A 254 -18.90 -16.10 -14.14
CA ALA A 254 -19.15 -14.68 -14.44
C ALA A 254 -18.01 -14.08 -15.28
N PHE A 255 -16.77 -14.33 -14.89
CA PHE A 255 -15.59 -13.90 -15.63
C PHE A 255 -15.55 -14.47 -17.06
N LYS A 256 -15.82 -15.77 -17.25
CA LYS A 256 -15.90 -16.39 -18.59
C LYS A 256 -16.95 -15.74 -19.49
N LYS A 257 -18.05 -15.28 -18.90
CA LYS A 257 -19.18 -14.68 -19.62
C LYS A 257 -18.93 -13.21 -19.95
N GLU A 258 -18.40 -12.45 -18.99
CA GLU A 258 -18.34 -10.99 -19.05
C GLU A 258 -16.96 -10.46 -19.45
N GLY A 259 -15.90 -11.26 -19.26
CA GLY A 259 -14.52 -10.85 -19.53
C GLY A 259 -14.06 -9.71 -18.64
N LYS A 260 -14.66 -9.55 -17.46
CA LYS A 260 -14.34 -8.50 -16.50
C LYS A 260 -14.10 -9.11 -15.13
N LEU A 261 -13.10 -8.60 -14.44
CA LEU A 261 -12.78 -8.98 -13.07
C LEU A 261 -12.51 -7.71 -12.27
N THR A 262 -13.19 -7.56 -11.15
CA THR A 262 -12.84 -6.58 -10.13
C THR A 262 -12.50 -7.31 -8.84
N ILE A 263 -11.34 -7.00 -8.29
CA ILE A 263 -10.82 -7.65 -7.09
C ILE A 263 -10.08 -6.62 -6.26
N THR A 264 -10.40 -6.59 -4.97
CA THR A 264 -9.80 -5.65 -4.03
C THR A 264 -9.08 -6.42 -2.94
N ILE A 265 -7.82 -6.08 -2.71
CA ILE A 265 -7.02 -6.62 -1.61
C ILE A 265 -6.97 -5.56 -0.51
N ALA A 266 -7.27 -5.97 0.71
CA ALA A 266 -7.25 -5.12 1.90
C ALA A 266 -6.14 -5.55 2.85
N TYR A 267 -5.24 -4.63 3.17
CA TYR A 267 -4.11 -4.83 4.08
C TYR A 267 -4.35 -4.05 5.37
N THR A 268 -4.39 -4.75 6.51
CA THR A 268 -4.60 -4.13 7.82
C THR A 268 -3.49 -4.54 8.77
N LEU A 269 -2.75 -3.57 9.32
CA LEU A 269 -1.69 -3.82 10.31
C LEU A 269 -2.20 -3.44 11.70
N GLN A 270 -2.23 -4.37 12.65
CA GLN A 270 -2.82 -4.18 13.98
C GLN A 270 -1.99 -4.83 15.08
N LEU A 271 -2.12 -4.30 16.30
CA LEU A 271 -1.70 -4.98 17.53
C LEU A 271 -2.79 -5.99 17.92
N VAL A 272 -2.40 -7.23 18.18
CA VAL A 272 -3.31 -8.32 18.55
C VAL A 272 -2.78 -9.11 19.74
N SER A 273 -3.68 -9.76 20.47
CA SER A 273 -3.29 -10.82 21.41
C SER A 273 -2.85 -12.05 20.62
N SER A 274 -1.70 -12.63 20.95
CA SER A 274 -1.11 -13.74 20.17
C SER A 274 -1.80 -15.09 20.39
N GLN A 275 -2.86 -15.15 21.19
CA GLN A 275 -3.42 -16.41 21.68
C GLN A 275 -4.31 -17.14 20.66
N SER A 276 -4.87 -16.46 19.65
CA SER A 276 -5.62 -17.11 18.57
C SER A 276 -5.87 -16.21 17.37
N LEU A 277 -6.09 -16.83 16.20
CA LEU A 277 -6.66 -16.17 15.03
C LEU A 277 -8.04 -15.58 15.41
N PRO A 278 -8.36 -14.33 15.02
CA PRO A 278 -9.72 -13.83 15.23
C PRO A 278 -10.73 -14.59 14.36
N ASP A 279 -11.97 -14.68 14.82
CA ASP A 279 -13.05 -15.33 14.07
C ASP A 279 -13.38 -14.59 12.76
N THR A 280 -13.17 -13.27 12.74
CA THR A 280 -13.52 -12.38 11.63
C THR A 280 -12.33 -11.53 11.19
N ALA A 281 -12.25 -11.24 9.89
CA ALA A 281 -11.27 -10.30 9.36
C ALA A 281 -11.44 -8.92 10.01
N PRO A 282 -10.33 -8.18 10.29
CA PRO A 282 -10.42 -6.79 10.74
C PRO A 282 -11.11 -5.86 9.75
N CYS A 283 -11.03 -6.18 8.45
CA CYS A 283 -11.75 -5.49 7.40
C CYS A 283 -13.03 -6.28 7.05
N SER A 284 -14.17 -5.78 7.50
CA SER A 284 -15.49 -6.33 7.17
C SER A 284 -15.91 -5.97 5.74
N LEU A 285 -16.89 -6.72 5.21
CA LEU A 285 -17.52 -6.42 3.92
C LEU A 285 -18.15 -5.01 3.89
N VAL A 286 -18.70 -4.54 5.01
CA VAL A 286 -19.30 -3.20 5.13
C VAL A 286 -18.23 -2.11 5.01
N GLN A 287 -17.07 -2.30 5.65
CA GLN A 287 -15.94 -1.38 5.53
C GLN A 287 -15.41 -1.36 4.09
N PHE A 288 -15.25 -2.53 3.46
CA PHE A 288 -14.90 -2.64 2.05
C PHE A 288 -15.88 -1.87 1.14
N GLN A 289 -17.18 -2.09 1.29
CA GLN A 289 -18.20 -1.41 0.48
C GLN A 289 -18.17 0.12 0.68
N SER A 290 -17.98 0.57 1.92
CA SER A 290 -17.82 1.98 2.25
C SER A 290 -16.57 2.58 1.58
N ALA A 291 -15.45 1.85 1.60
CA ALA A 291 -14.21 2.24 0.96
C ALA A 291 -14.36 2.34 -0.57
N MET A 292 -14.94 1.33 -1.22
CA MET A 292 -15.17 1.35 -2.68
C MET A 292 -16.13 2.45 -3.11
N LYS A 293 -17.20 2.69 -2.34
CA LYS A 293 -18.11 3.82 -2.60
C LYS A 293 -17.38 5.16 -2.50
N HIS A 294 -16.43 5.29 -1.58
CA HIS A 294 -15.63 6.50 -1.46
C HIS A 294 -14.63 6.66 -2.63
N LEU A 295 -14.00 5.58 -3.05
CA LEU A 295 -13.10 5.57 -4.21
C LEU A 295 -13.84 6.00 -5.49
N GLN A 296 -15.07 5.53 -5.67
CA GLN A 296 -15.95 5.88 -6.79
C GLN A 296 -16.60 7.27 -6.67
N SER A 297 -16.53 7.91 -5.50
CA SER A 297 -17.13 9.22 -5.31
C SER A 297 -16.39 10.26 -6.15
N ARG A 298 -17.13 11.22 -6.72
CA ARG A 298 -16.49 12.30 -7.50
C ARG A 298 -15.62 13.16 -6.58
N PRO A 299 -14.41 13.54 -7.02
CA PRO A 299 -13.64 14.54 -6.30
C PRO A 299 -14.48 15.80 -6.16
N ALA A 300 -14.57 16.32 -4.94
CA ALA A 300 -15.02 17.69 -4.76
C ALA A 300 -14.12 18.55 -5.66
N HIS A 301 -14.73 19.31 -6.58
CA HIS A 301 -13.96 20.27 -7.36
C HIS A 301 -13.38 21.27 -6.36
N GLY A 302 -12.10 21.13 -6.04
CA GLY A 302 -11.40 22.08 -5.20
C GLY A 302 -11.52 23.45 -5.86
N ASN A 303 -11.79 24.47 -5.06
CA ASN A 303 -11.64 25.84 -5.53
C ASN A 303 -10.20 25.99 -6.04
N GLY A 304 -10.04 26.56 -7.23
CA GLY A 304 -8.70 26.79 -7.77
C GLY A 304 -7.87 27.62 -6.79
N LEU A 305 -6.67 27.14 -6.47
CA LEU A 305 -5.71 27.87 -5.62
C LEU A 305 -5.03 28.98 -6.42
N THR A 306 -4.94 28.78 -7.74
CA THR A 306 -4.30 29.65 -8.72
C THR A 306 -5.06 29.59 -10.04
N ASP A 307 -4.74 30.48 -10.97
CA ASP A 307 -5.28 30.44 -12.34
C ASP A 307 -4.62 29.35 -13.22
N ASN A 308 -3.68 28.56 -12.68
CA ASN A 308 -2.95 27.52 -13.40
C ASN A 308 -3.32 26.12 -12.88
N PRO A 309 -4.07 25.31 -13.65
CA PRO A 309 -4.52 23.98 -13.23
C PRO A 309 -3.40 23.01 -12.84
N ASP A 310 -2.25 23.07 -13.51
CA ASP A 310 -1.12 22.18 -13.21
C ASP A 310 -0.47 22.57 -11.87
N MET A 311 -0.35 23.87 -11.59
CA MET A 311 0.12 24.35 -10.29
C MET A 311 -0.85 23.98 -9.17
N ASP A 312 -2.15 24.11 -9.41
CA ASP A 312 -3.18 23.74 -8.44
C ASP A 312 -3.15 22.26 -8.09
N PHE A 313 -2.96 21.40 -9.09
CA PHE A 313 -2.77 19.98 -8.88
C PHE A 313 -1.54 19.71 -7.99
N ILE A 314 -0.40 20.33 -8.30
CA ILE A 314 0.85 20.14 -7.55
C ILE A 314 0.69 20.63 -6.10
N LEU A 315 0.07 21.80 -5.89
CA LEU A 315 -0.14 22.35 -4.56
C LEU A 315 -1.07 21.46 -3.73
N ARG A 316 -2.19 21.00 -4.31
CA ARG A 316 -3.12 20.08 -3.65
C ARG A 316 -2.44 18.75 -3.33
N ARG A 317 -1.73 18.16 -4.29
CA ARG A 317 -1.03 16.88 -4.08
C ARG A 317 0.05 16.96 -3.00
N ASN A 318 0.81 18.04 -2.96
CA ASN A 318 1.83 18.27 -1.92
C ASN A 318 1.17 18.48 -0.55
N LEU A 319 0.07 19.23 -0.47
CA LEU A 319 -0.68 19.39 0.77
C LEU A 319 -1.22 18.05 1.26
N GLU A 320 -1.84 17.26 0.38
CA GLU A 320 -2.31 15.92 0.71
C GLU A 320 -1.16 14.99 1.16
N HIS A 321 0.00 15.06 0.51
CA HIS A 321 1.18 14.30 0.96
C HIS A 321 1.63 14.71 2.37
N ILE A 322 1.71 16.01 2.64
CA ILE A 322 2.08 16.52 3.98
C ILE A 322 1.08 16.06 5.03
N LEU A 323 -0.23 16.16 4.75
CA LEU A 323 -1.29 15.84 5.71
C LEU A 323 -1.48 14.34 5.93
N SER A 324 -1.23 13.52 4.91
CA SER A 324 -1.51 12.08 4.96
C SER A 324 -0.30 11.19 5.21
N VAL A 325 0.90 11.67 4.86
CA VAL A 325 2.15 10.93 5.01
C VAL A 325 3.03 11.62 6.04
N CYS A 326 3.33 12.90 5.87
CA CYS A 326 4.27 13.57 6.77
C CYS A 326 3.68 13.86 8.16
N SER A 327 2.35 13.90 8.31
CA SER A 327 1.67 14.27 9.55
C SER A 327 1.07 13.04 10.24
N ILE A 328 1.66 12.62 11.36
CA ILE A 328 1.27 11.39 12.06
C ILE A 328 0.69 11.74 13.43
N PRO A 329 -0.54 11.31 13.74
CA PRO A 329 -1.05 11.38 15.10
C PRO A 329 -0.22 10.49 16.03
N VAL A 330 0.38 11.09 17.05
CA VAL A 330 1.21 10.36 18.05
C VAL A 330 0.53 10.17 19.40
N THR A 331 -0.69 10.67 19.53
CA THR A 331 -1.53 10.53 20.72
C THR A 331 -2.95 10.21 20.33
N LEU A 332 -3.67 9.59 21.26
CA LEU A 332 -5.12 9.47 21.16
C LEU A 332 -5.78 10.85 21.21
N PRO A 333 -6.94 11.02 20.56
CA PRO A 333 -7.71 12.26 20.67
C PRO A 333 -8.09 12.53 22.12
N ASP A 334 -7.87 13.77 22.57
CA ASP A 334 -8.37 14.26 23.85
C ASP A 334 -9.90 14.44 23.85
N GLU A 335 -10.46 14.95 24.95
CA GLU A 335 -11.90 15.19 25.09
C GLU A 335 -12.45 16.18 24.04
N GLN A 336 -11.59 17.02 23.45
CA GLN A 336 -11.95 17.96 22.39
C GLN A 336 -11.70 17.39 20.99
N GLY A 337 -11.24 16.13 20.89
CA GLY A 337 -10.89 15.47 19.64
C GLY A 337 -9.54 15.88 19.06
N MET A 338 -8.75 16.66 19.79
CA MET A 338 -7.43 17.12 19.36
C MET A 338 -6.37 16.05 19.61
N ARG A 339 -5.38 15.97 18.71
CA ARG A 339 -4.27 15.00 18.79
C ARG A 339 -2.96 15.74 18.62
N ALA A 340 -1.93 15.35 19.37
CA ALA A 340 -0.57 15.72 19.04
C ALA A 340 -0.17 15.06 17.70
N ILE A 341 0.40 15.85 16.79
CA ILE A 341 0.86 15.43 15.48
C ILE A 341 2.38 15.57 15.41
N ALA A 342 3.06 14.49 15.03
CA ALA A 342 4.45 14.55 14.62
C ALA A 342 4.55 14.89 13.13
N LEU A 343 5.40 15.85 12.80
CA LEU A 343 5.80 16.12 11.42
C LEU A 343 7.06 15.33 11.10
N THR A 344 6.98 14.50 10.07
CA THR A 344 8.05 13.62 9.62
C THR A 344 8.46 13.97 8.20
N CYS A 345 9.59 13.44 7.76
CA CYS A 345 10.03 13.59 6.37
C CYS A 345 9.16 12.83 5.36
N GLY A 346 8.21 12.00 5.82
CA GLY A 346 7.36 11.18 4.93
C GLY A 346 8.15 10.27 4.00
N ASP A 347 9.33 9.84 4.44
CA ASP A 347 10.31 9.14 3.62
C ASP A 347 9.87 7.70 3.31
N LEU A 348 10.48 7.15 2.26
CA LEU A 348 10.31 5.80 1.73
C LEU A 348 10.43 4.69 2.77
N ASP A 349 11.24 4.94 3.80
CA ASP A 349 11.59 3.98 4.83
C ASP A 349 10.65 4.01 6.04
N GLY A 350 9.49 4.64 5.86
CA GLY A 350 8.56 4.94 6.93
C GLY A 350 8.98 6.17 7.73
N HIS A 351 8.32 6.31 8.87
CA HIS A 351 8.39 7.54 9.64
C HIS A 351 9.44 7.45 10.74
N ARG A 352 10.41 8.36 10.70
CA ARG A 352 11.34 8.58 11.81
C ARG A 352 10.64 9.34 12.94
N VAL A 353 9.70 8.68 13.61
CA VAL A 353 9.07 9.21 14.82
C VAL A 353 9.92 8.74 15.99
N ALA A 354 10.90 9.56 16.39
CA ALA A 354 11.62 9.35 17.63
C ALA A 354 11.03 10.30 18.69
N THR A 355 10.07 9.81 19.49
CA THR A 355 9.57 10.55 20.67
C THR A 355 10.66 10.79 21.71
N ALA A 356 11.74 10.02 21.66
CA ALA A 356 12.93 10.19 22.51
C ALA A 356 13.64 11.53 22.32
N ALA A 357 13.41 12.27 21.23
CA ALA A 357 13.98 13.60 21.03
C ALA A 357 13.09 14.73 21.57
N SER A 358 11.92 14.42 22.14
CA SER A 358 10.91 15.41 22.58
C SER A 358 10.52 15.29 24.07
N LEU A 359 11.32 14.59 24.88
CA LEU A 359 11.19 14.55 26.34
C LEU A 359 12.48 14.99 27.04
#